data_AF-A0A3M6HY73-F1
#
_entry.id   AF-A0A3M6HY73-F1
#
_cell.length_a   1.000
_cell.length_b   1.000
_cell.length_c   1.000
_cell.angle_alpha   90.00
_cell.angle_beta   90.00
_cell.angle_gamma   90.00
#
_symmetry.space_group_name_H-M   'P 1'
#
loop_
_entity.id
_entity.type
_entity.pdbx_description
1 polymer ?
#
loop_
_entity_poly.entity_id
_entity_poly.type
_entity_poly.pdbx_seq_one_letter_code
_entity_poly.pdbx_strand_id
1 'polypeptide(L)' 'MSTDGTQGRAEMDNYQRMIIWSTAWALIGGMVVCGKCMKSQCITNSHVTFPHEPTCQAKENVAQMPWAELHEILDHERG' A
#
# COMPACT_ATOMS: atom_id res chain seq x y z
N MET A 1 12.67 3.02 -33.32
CA MET A 1 11.47 2.88 -32.47
C MET A 1 11.91 2.10 -31.25
N SER A 2 12.16 2.78 -30.13
CA SER A 2 12.72 2.18 -28.91
C SER A 2 11.90 2.69 -27.73
N THR A 3 10.96 1.87 -27.27
CA THR A 3 10.08 2.14 -26.11
C THR A 3 10.24 1.09 -25.00
N ASP A 4 11.27 0.25 -25.07
CA ASP A 4 11.34 -0.98 -24.26
C ASP A 4 12.12 -0.84 -22.94
N GLY A 5 13.01 0.16 -22.83
CA GLY A 5 13.88 0.31 -21.65
C GLY A 5 13.25 1.02 -20.43
N THR A 6 12.20 1.82 -20.65
CA THR A 6 11.54 2.59 -19.58
C THR A 6 10.44 1.77 -18.90
N GLN A 7 9.78 0.88 -19.65
CA GLN A 7 8.70 0.01 -19.16
C GLN A 7 9.20 -0.97 -18.09
N GLY A 8 10.29 -1.71 -18.38
CA GLY A 8 10.86 -2.67 -17.42
C GLY A 8 11.49 -2.05 -16.17
N ARG A 9 11.81 -0.74 -16.19
CA ARG A 9 12.32 -0.02 -15.01
C ARG A 9 11.18 0.42 -14.09
N ALA A 10 10.02 0.79 -14.63
CA ALA A 10 8.83 1.16 -13.86
C ALA A 10 8.16 -0.06 -13.20
N GLU A 11 8.11 -1.19 -13.89
CA GLU A 11 7.57 -2.46 -13.36
C GLU A 11 8.37 -2.95 -12.14
N MET A 12 9.71 -2.89 -12.21
CA MET A 12 10.58 -3.22 -11.07
C MET A 12 10.41 -2.26 -9.88
N ASP A 13 10.07 -0.99 -10.12
CA ASP A 13 9.79 -0.01 -9.07
C ASP A 13 8.47 -0.32 -8.34
N ASN A 14 7.41 -0.67 -9.07
CA ASN A 14 6.12 -1.05 -8.46
C ASN A 14 6.21 -2.34 -7.67
N TYR A 15 6.92 -3.36 -8.19
CA TYR A 15 7.12 -4.61 -7.47
C TYR A 15 7.82 -4.38 -6.13
N GLN A 16 8.84 -3.53 -6.12
CA GLN A 16 9.53 -3.13 -4.89
C GLN A 16 8.60 -2.36 -3.94
N ARG A 17 7.77 -1.44 -4.45
CA ARG A 17 6.76 -0.73 -3.66
C ARG A 17 5.73 -1.69 -3.06
N MET A 18 5.28 -2.69 -3.82
CA MET A 18 4.34 -3.71 -3.34
C MET A 18 4.97 -4.58 -2.25
N ILE A 19 6.25 -4.96 -2.38
CA ILE A 19 6.98 -5.66 -1.32
C ILE A 19 6.98 -4.81 -0.05
N ILE A 20 7.40 -3.54 -0.15
CA ILE A 20 7.47 -2.62 1.00
C ILE A 20 6.08 -2.48 1.63
N TRP A 21 5.05 -2.25 0.82
CA TRP A 21 3.66 -2.15 1.28
C TRP A 21 3.23 -3.41 2.04
N SER A 22 3.53 -4.60 1.49
CA SER A 22 3.19 -5.88 2.11
C SER A 22 3.95 -6.19 3.41
N THR A 23 5.06 -5.50 3.69
CA THR A 23 5.74 -5.61 5.00
C THR A 23 5.05 -4.83 6.10
N ALA A 24 4.30 -3.77 5.74
CA ALA A 24 3.59 -2.91 6.69
C ALA A 24 2.12 -3.31 6.85
N TRP A 25 1.52 -3.85 5.79
CA TRP A 25 0.08 -4.05 5.68
C TRP A 25 -0.26 -5.48 5.24
N ALA A 26 -1.32 -6.03 5.83
CA ALA A 26 -1.97 -7.24 5.33
C ALA A 26 -3.32 -6.88 4.70
N LEU A 27 -3.63 -7.48 3.56
CA LEU A 27 -4.93 -7.35 2.89
C LEU A 27 -5.75 -8.62 3.11
N ILE A 28 -6.83 -8.54 3.89
CA ILE A 28 -7.63 -9.70 4.31
C ILE A 28 -9.12 -9.38 4.12
N GLY A 29 -9.80 -10.09 3.21
CA GLY A 29 -11.26 -10.00 3.06
C GLY A 29 -11.79 -8.59 2.81
N GLY A 30 -11.08 -7.77 2.01
CA GLY A 30 -11.46 -6.38 1.75
C GLY A 30 -11.10 -5.40 2.87
N MET A 31 -10.26 -5.81 3.81
CA MET A 31 -9.70 -4.96 4.86
C MET A 31 -8.19 -4.84 4.71
N VAL A 32 -7.66 -3.64 4.90
CA VAL A 32 -6.25 -3.44 5.20
C VAL A 32 -6.06 -3.56 6.71
N VAL A 33 -5.03 -4.28 7.14
CA VAL A 33 -4.68 -4.52 8.53
C VAL A 33 -3.24 -4.06 8.76
N CYS A 34 -3.01 -3.28 9.81
CA CYS A 34 -1.66 -2.88 10.20
C CYS A 34 -0.91 -4.09 10.79
N GLY A 35 0.25 -4.44 10.23
CA GLY A 35 1.06 -5.57 10.70
C GLY A 35 1.68 -5.41 12.10
N LYS A 36 1.58 -4.22 12.72
CA LYS A 36 2.10 -3.96 14.08
C LYS A 36 1.00 -3.87 15.14
N CYS A 37 -0.04 -3.07 14.91
CA CYS A 37 -1.10 -2.85 15.91
C CYS A 37 -2.38 -3.65 15.66
N MET A 38 -2.45 -4.41 14.57
CA MET A 38 -3.59 -5.28 14.21
C MET A 38 -4.95 -4.58 14.03
N LYS A 39 -5.01 -3.25 14.09
CA LYS A 39 -6.18 -2.49 13.62
C LYS A 39 -6.44 -2.79 12.16
N SER A 40 -7.68 -2.63 11.76
CA SER A 40 -8.13 -2.85 10.39
C SER A 40 -9.00 -1.70 9.89
N GLN A 41 -9.03 -1.54 8.58
CA GLN A 41 -9.87 -0.58 7.88
C GLN A 41 -10.51 -1.26 6.66
N CYS A 42 -11.84 -1.22 6.56
CA CYS A 42 -12.57 -1.71 5.39
C CYS A 42 -12.33 -0.81 4.17
N ILE A 43 -12.34 -1.39 2.97
CA ILE A 43 -12.22 -0.66 1.70
C ILE A 43 -13.29 0.43 1.52
N THR A 44 -14.48 0.26 2.09
CA THR A 44 -15.55 1.29 2.04
C THR A 44 -15.16 2.58 2.77
N ASN A 45 -14.16 2.51 3.66
CA ASN A 45 -13.63 3.63 4.42
C ASN A 45 -12.25 4.07 3.91
N SER A 46 -11.89 3.72 2.67
CA SER A 46 -10.57 4.01 2.08
C SER A 46 -10.23 5.49 1.96
N HIS A 47 -11.24 6.36 2.00
CA HIS A 47 -11.11 7.81 1.87
C HIS A 47 -10.71 8.52 3.18
N VAL A 48 -10.64 7.81 4.31
CA VAL A 48 -10.18 8.37 5.59
C VAL A 48 -8.86 7.77 6.04
N THR A 49 -8.17 8.47 6.93
CA THR A 49 -6.90 8.02 7.51
C THR A 49 -7.06 6.72 8.27
N PHE A 50 -6.07 5.84 8.17
CA PHE A 50 -6.06 4.55 8.84
C PHE A 50 -6.09 4.70 10.37
N PRO A 51 -7.01 4.02 11.08
CA PRO A 51 -7.21 4.19 12.51
C PRO A 51 -6.26 3.32 13.34
N HIS A 52 -4.96 3.63 13.35
CA HIS A 52 -3.99 2.97 14.22
C HIS A 52 -4.38 3.07 15.70
N GLU A 53 -3.93 2.09 16.51
CA GLU A 53 -3.88 2.27 17.97
C GLU A 53 -2.98 3.47 18.32
N PRO A 54 -3.30 4.26 19.37
CA PRO A 54 -2.51 5.45 19.73
C PRO A 54 -1.03 5.15 20.00
N THR A 55 -0.73 3.96 20.52
CA THR A 55 0.64 3.51 20.86
C THR A 55 1.32 2.73 19.74
N CYS A 56 0.75 2.70 18.53
CA CYS A 56 1.31 1.97 17.40
C CYS A 56 2.62 2.60 16.93
N GLN A 57 3.73 1.88 17.09
CA GLN A 57 5.07 2.29 16.65
C GLN A 57 5.19 2.44 15.12
N ALA A 58 4.30 1.81 14.34
CA ALA A 58 4.30 1.96 12.90
C ALA A 58 3.65 3.27 12.44
N LYS A 59 2.78 3.90 13.24
CA LYS A 59 1.90 5.00 12.81
C LYS A 59 2.63 6.18 12.15
N GLU A 60 3.86 6.47 12.59
CA GLU A 60 4.67 7.57 12.06
C GLU A 60 5.56 7.15 10.88
N ASN A 61 5.74 5.84 10.69
CA ASN A 61 6.68 5.25 9.73
C ASN A 61 5.97 4.64 8.49
N VAL A 62 4.65 4.55 8.50
CA VAL A 62 3.84 3.98 7.41
C VAL A 62 2.88 5.03 6.85
N ALA A 63 2.43 4.84 5.62
CA ALA A 63 1.47 5.74 5.00
C ALA A 63 0.17 5.82 5.82
N GLN A 64 -0.37 7.03 5.97
CA GLN A 64 -1.64 7.21 6.69
C GLN A 64 -2.86 6.78 5.87
N MET A 65 -2.69 6.58 4.56
CA MET A 65 -3.73 6.26 3.58
C MET A 65 -3.36 4.99 2.80
N PRO A 66 -3.33 3.80 3.43
CA PRO A 66 -2.77 2.60 2.82
C PRO A 66 -3.55 2.12 1.59
N TRP A 67 -4.85 2.43 1.50
CA TRP A 67 -5.65 2.13 0.32
C TRP A 67 -5.31 3.01 -0.89
N ALA A 68 -5.00 4.29 -0.66
CA ALA A 68 -4.57 5.20 -1.73
C ALA A 68 -3.20 4.78 -2.26
N GLU A 69 -2.27 4.47 -1.35
CA GLU A 69 -0.95 3.95 -1.71
C GLU A 69 -1.06 2.63 -2.50
N LEU A 70 -1.93 1.70 -2.06
CA LEU A 70 -2.16 0.45 -2.79
C LEU A 70 -2.76 0.70 -4.18
N HIS A 71 -3.70 1.64 -4.31
CA HIS A 71 -4.28 2.02 -5.60
C HIS A 71 -3.21 2.56 -6.55
N GLU A 72 -2.33 3.45 -6.08
CA GLU A 72 -1.21 3.95 -6.88
C GLU A 72 -0.26 2.83 -7.33
N ILE A 73 0.09 1.91 -6.42
CA ILE A 73 0.96 0.77 -6.75
C ILE A 73 0.32 -0.11 -7.84
N LEU A 74 -1.00 -0.36 -7.75
CA LEU A 74 -1.72 -1.23 -8.68
C LEU A 74 -2.08 -0.55 -10.02
N ASP A 75 -2.31 0.76 -10.02
CA ASP A 75 -2.66 1.49 -11.24
C ASP A 75 -1.47 1.61 -12.21
N HIS A 76 -0.25 1.63 -11.69
CA HIS A 76 0.94 1.58 -12.55
C HIS A 76 1.15 0.22 -13.25
N GLU A 77 0.51 -0.86 -12.78
CA GLU A 77 0.51 -2.18 -13.43
C GLU A 77 -0.57 -2.28 -14.53
N ARG A 78 -1.54 -1.36 -14.55
CA ARG A 78 -2.61 -1.29 -15.55
C ARG A 78 -2.22 -0.32 -16.67
N GLY A 79 -1.18 -0.68 -17.43
CA GLY A 79 -0.94 -0.14 -18.77
C GLY A 79 -2.02 -0.57 -19.75
#